data_AF-A0A848BR36-F1
#
_entry.id   AF-A0A848BR36-F1
#
_cell.length_a   1.000
_cell.length_b   1.000
_cell.length_c   1.000
_cell.angle_alpha   90.00
_cell.angle_beta   90.00
_cell.angle_gamma   90.00
#
_symmetry.space_group_name_H-M   'P 1'
#
loop_
_entity.id
_entity.type
_entity.pdbx_description
1 polymer ?
#
loop_
_entity_poly.entity_id
_entity_poly.type
_entity_poly.pdbx_seq_one_letter_code
_entity_poly.pdbx_strand_id
1 'polypeptide(L)'
;MTKEELLEFKYTYGYFKIDDLTYGYMTILFFQPPCTYTKVSFDECLEDSVPSMVQTYNALRHHKPYDFFIEAGTEKFYIKISDYSNENLDDSVLFTVKISNWNSDLQYGTELHQEMPVAYLMYVFEKFFSELLHHPDFPFQYPCFSETASPQGIAVEAEFEKKYENMNLSNAKYIKLDKQFMREHITEFTECGETLKNEFITMLTEYKVPDGWTILRESGPETKHDIF
;
A
#
# COMPACT_ATOMS: atom_id res chain seq x y z
N MET A 1 22.17 0.35 4.57
CA MET A 1 22.16 -0.93 5.29
C MET A 1 22.67 -2.01 4.36
N THR A 2 23.66 -2.78 4.78
CA THR A 2 24.20 -3.93 4.05
C THR A 2 23.30 -5.15 4.23
N LYS A 3 23.46 -6.17 3.37
CA LYS A 3 22.71 -7.44 3.49
C LYS A 3 22.96 -8.15 4.83
N GLU A 4 24.15 -7.98 5.39
CA GLU A 4 24.57 -8.56 6.67
C GLU A 4 23.91 -7.82 7.86
N GLU A 5 23.91 -6.49 7.84
CA GLU A 5 23.19 -5.66 8.83
C GLU A 5 21.67 -5.98 8.82
N LEU A 6 21.11 -6.23 7.64
CA LEU A 6 19.69 -6.55 7.48
C LEU A 6 19.33 -7.96 7.97
N LEU A 7 20.28 -8.90 7.91
CA LEU A 7 20.12 -10.24 8.48
C LEU A 7 20.24 -10.19 10.00
N GLU A 8 21.23 -9.48 10.54
CA GLU A 8 21.39 -9.28 11.98
C GLU A 8 20.16 -8.59 12.59
N PHE A 9 19.64 -7.55 11.93
CA PHE A 9 18.39 -6.88 12.32
C PHE A 9 17.20 -7.85 12.40
N LYS A 10 17.01 -8.72 11.39
CA LYS A 10 15.91 -9.71 11.36
C LYS A 10 15.90 -10.70 12.52
N TYR A 11 17.06 -11.04 13.05
CA TYR A 11 17.20 -12.04 14.11
C TYR A 11 17.27 -11.43 15.52
N THR A 12 17.55 -10.12 15.63
CA THR A 12 17.70 -9.43 16.92
C THR A 12 16.53 -8.49 17.24
N TYR A 13 15.86 -7.94 16.23
CA TYR A 13 14.79 -6.94 16.38
C TYR A 13 13.56 -7.35 15.56
N GLY A 14 12.37 -6.86 15.94
CA GLY A 14 11.18 -7.11 15.13
C GLY A 14 11.34 -6.58 13.71
N TYR A 15 10.83 -7.29 12.70
CA TYR A 15 10.99 -6.90 11.29
C TYR A 15 9.65 -6.77 10.57
N PHE A 16 9.59 -5.81 9.64
CA PHE A 16 8.50 -5.58 8.69
C PHE A 16 9.00 -5.89 7.28
N LYS A 17 8.26 -6.70 6.51
CA LYS A 17 8.59 -7.03 5.12
C LYS A 17 7.33 -7.10 4.27
N ILE A 18 7.40 -6.57 3.04
CA ILE A 18 6.46 -6.88 1.97
C ILE A 18 7.04 -8.09 1.20
N ASP A 19 6.36 -9.24 1.29
CA ASP A 19 6.91 -10.58 1.01
C ASP A 19 6.56 -11.12 -0.37
N ASP A 20 5.36 -10.81 -0.86
CA ASP A 20 4.88 -11.25 -2.17
C ASP A 20 3.97 -10.20 -2.79
N LEU A 21 4.08 -10.08 -4.12
CA LEU A 21 3.25 -9.26 -5.00
C LEU A 21 2.82 -10.15 -6.16
N THR A 22 1.72 -10.87 -5.97
CA THR A 22 1.14 -11.74 -7.01
C THR A 22 -0.30 -11.36 -7.19
N TYR A 23 -0.68 -10.91 -8.39
CA TYR A 23 -2.07 -10.72 -8.84
C TYR A 23 -3.08 -10.39 -7.72
N GLY A 24 -2.82 -9.32 -6.98
CA GLY A 24 -3.73 -8.80 -5.98
C GLY A 24 -3.56 -9.23 -4.57
N TYR A 25 -2.51 -9.99 -4.35
CA TYR A 25 -2.03 -10.36 -3.05
C TYR A 25 -0.80 -9.53 -2.73
N MET A 26 -0.93 -8.70 -1.69
CA MET A 26 0.23 -8.23 -0.94
C MET A 26 0.32 -9.05 0.33
N THR A 27 1.45 -9.70 0.54
CA THR A 27 1.77 -10.29 1.84
C THR A 27 2.63 -9.34 2.63
N ILE A 28 2.20 -8.97 3.83
CA ILE A 28 3.02 -8.26 4.81
C ILE A 28 3.37 -9.21 5.95
N LEU A 29 4.65 -9.25 6.30
CA LEU A 29 5.19 -10.02 7.40
C LEU A 29 5.65 -9.10 8.53
N PHE A 30 5.15 -9.39 9.72
CA PHE A 30 5.63 -8.82 10.97
C PHE A 30 6.17 -9.92 11.86
N PHE A 31 7.32 -9.63 12.47
CA PHE A 31 7.89 -10.47 13.49
C PHE A 31 8.14 -9.64 14.74
N GLN A 32 7.74 -10.15 15.90
CA GLN A 32 8.12 -9.61 17.20
C GLN A 32 8.66 -10.75 18.09
N PRO A 33 9.92 -10.68 18.55
CA PRO A 33 10.41 -11.57 19.59
C PRO A 33 9.61 -11.40 20.90
N PRO A 34 9.35 -12.47 21.68
CA PRO A 34 9.91 -13.81 21.50
C PRO A 34 9.10 -14.74 20.58
N CYS A 35 7.82 -14.49 20.22
CA CYS A 35 7.01 -15.48 19.47
C CYS A 35 5.72 -14.90 18.84
N THR A 36 5.82 -13.99 17.87
CA THR A 36 4.67 -13.73 16.99
C THR A 36 5.13 -13.44 15.57
N TYR A 37 4.85 -14.39 14.67
CA TYR A 37 4.88 -14.17 13.23
C TYR A 37 3.46 -13.85 12.80
N THR A 38 3.26 -12.65 12.28
CA THR A 38 1.97 -12.23 11.73
C THR A 38 2.15 -12.04 10.23
N LYS A 39 1.58 -12.97 9.46
CA LYS A 39 1.43 -12.85 8.02
C LYS A 39 0.04 -12.31 7.74
N VAL A 40 -0.02 -11.12 7.14
CA VAL A 40 -1.26 -10.51 6.68
C VAL A 40 -1.24 -10.56 5.16
N SER A 41 -2.27 -11.15 4.57
CA SER A 41 -2.40 -11.27 3.12
C SER A 41 -3.65 -10.54 2.69
N PHE A 42 -3.50 -9.44 1.95
CA PHE A 42 -4.61 -8.67 1.43
C PHE A 42 -5.06 -9.33 0.13
N ASP A 43 -6.29 -9.84 0.06
CA ASP A 43 -6.94 -10.30 -1.17
C ASP A 43 -7.88 -9.20 -1.64
N GLU A 44 -7.83 -8.77 -2.90
CA GLU A 44 -8.78 -7.81 -3.48
C GLU A 44 -8.99 -6.51 -2.68
N CYS A 45 -8.00 -6.06 -1.86
CA CYS A 45 -8.23 -5.01 -0.87
C CYS A 45 -7.09 -4.01 -0.71
N LEU A 46 -6.55 -3.51 -1.82
CA LEU A 46 -5.46 -2.53 -1.78
C LEU A 46 -5.84 -1.20 -2.42
N GLU A 47 -7.14 -0.93 -2.58
CA GLU A 47 -7.73 0.24 -3.26
C GLU A 47 -6.97 1.55 -2.97
N ASP A 48 -6.40 1.74 -1.77
CA ASP A 48 -5.70 2.98 -1.39
C ASP A 48 -4.32 2.81 -0.73
N SER A 49 -3.71 1.62 -0.78
CA SER A 49 -2.53 1.34 0.05
C SER A 49 -1.24 1.99 -0.47
N VAL A 50 -1.02 2.04 -1.78
CA VAL A 50 0.26 2.51 -2.34
C VAL A 50 0.46 4.01 -2.14
N PRO A 51 -0.52 4.89 -2.44
CA PRO A 51 -0.40 6.31 -2.12
C PRO A 51 -0.13 6.54 -0.62
N SER A 52 -0.80 5.78 0.25
CA SER A 52 -0.60 5.82 1.70
C SER A 52 0.83 5.44 2.12
N MET A 53 1.41 4.42 1.48
CA MET A 53 2.79 4.00 1.72
C MET A 53 3.79 5.04 1.24
N VAL A 54 3.55 5.68 0.09
CA VAL A 54 4.39 6.79 -0.41
C VAL A 54 4.33 7.98 0.55
N GLN A 55 3.16 8.32 1.08
CA GLN A 55 3.02 9.40 2.05
C GLN A 55 3.68 9.06 3.39
N THR A 56 3.62 7.81 3.83
CA THR A 56 4.36 7.31 5.01
C THR A 56 5.87 7.42 4.81
N TYR A 57 6.37 7.04 3.63
CA TYR A 57 7.77 7.19 3.26
C TYR A 57 8.20 8.67 3.29
N ASN A 58 7.39 9.59 2.78
CA ASN A 58 7.67 11.03 2.88
C ASN A 58 7.66 11.53 4.32
N ALA A 59 6.73 11.07 5.15
CA ALA A 59 6.67 11.45 6.56
C ALA A 59 7.93 11.00 7.31
N LEU A 60 8.43 9.78 7.04
CA LEU A 60 9.72 9.29 7.55
C LEU A 60 10.88 10.20 7.14
N ARG A 61 10.97 10.58 5.85
CA ARG A 61 12.04 11.50 5.37
C ARG A 61 12.05 12.85 6.09
N HIS A 62 10.89 13.32 6.54
CA HIS A 62 10.73 14.62 7.19
C HIS A 62 10.58 14.53 8.71
N HIS A 63 10.80 13.36 9.30
CA HIS A 63 10.69 13.12 10.74
C HIS A 63 9.31 13.51 11.30
N LYS A 64 8.24 13.12 10.61
CA LYS A 64 6.85 13.41 10.98
C LYS A 64 6.07 12.14 11.29
N PRO A 65 5.16 12.19 12.27
CA PRO A 65 4.25 11.08 12.50
C PRO A 65 3.26 10.99 11.32
N TYR A 66 2.84 9.78 11.02
CA TYR A 66 1.85 9.51 9.97
C TYR A 66 1.11 8.21 10.27
N ASP A 67 -0.14 8.15 9.88
CA ASP A 67 -1.01 7.00 10.04
C ASP A 67 -1.85 6.80 8.79
N PHE A 68 -2.05 5.53 8.43
CA PHE A 68 -2.94 5.12 7.36
C PHE A 68 -3.54 3.75 7.68
N PHE A 69 -4.62 3.41 6.98
CA PHE A 69 -5.15 2.06 7.00
C PHE A 69 -5.41 1.54 5.60
N ILE A 70 -5.33 0.21 5.49
CA ILE A 70 -5.75 -0.56 4.33
C ILE A 70 -7.07 -1.22 4.71
N GLU A 71 -8.12 -1.01 3.93
CA GLU A 71 -9.43 -1.59 4.16
C GLU A 71 -9.65 -2.78 3.25
N ALA A 72 -10.19 -3.86 3.82
CA ALA A 72 -10.44 -5.11 3.15
C ALA A 72 -11.82 -5.67 3.51
N GLY A 73 -12.85 -5.22 2.79
CA GLY A 73 -14.24 -5.54 3.14
C GLY A 73 -14.60 -5.01 4.53
N THR A 74 -14.71 -5.89 5.53
CA THR A 74 -14.95 -5.48 6.93
C THR A 74 -13.68 -5.45 7.79
N GLU A 75 -12.54 -5.85 7.22
CA GLU A 75 -11.25 -5.92 7.88
C GLU A 75 -10.50 -4.60 7.65
N LYS A 76 -9.75 -4.13 8.65
CA LYS A 76 -8.83 -2.99 8.46
C LYS A 76 -7.47 -3.30 9.03
N PHE A 77 -6.46 -2.95 8.27
CA PHE A 77 -5.06 -3.09 8.65
C PHE A 77 -4.44 -1.71 8.76
N TYR A 78 -4.10 -1.34 9.98
CA TYR A 78 -3.60 -0.03 10.32
C TYR A 78 -2.09 -0.05 10.48
N ILE A 79 -1.44 0.96 9.91
CA ILE A 79 -0.03 1.27 10.14
C ILE A 79 0.07 2.70 10.68
N LYS A 80 0.86 2.86 11.73
CA LYS A 80 1.26 4.17 12.26
C LYS A 80 2.74 4.22 12.55
N ILE A 81 3.33 5.36 12.21
CA ILE A 81 4.64 5.79 12.70
C ILE A 81 4.43 6.95 13.68
N SER A 82 4.93 6.82 14.89
CA SER A 82 4.91 7.88 15.90
C SER A 82 6.21 7.91 16.70
N ASP A 83 6.33 8.90 17.59
CA ASP A 83 7.33 8.94 18.67
C ASP A 83 8.77 8.67 18.18
N TYR A 84 9.36 9.66 17.51
CA TYR A 84 10.77 9.64 17.12
C TYR A 84 11.64 9.62 18.38
N SER A 85 12.35 8.52 18.61
CA SER A 85 13.25 8.38 19.76
C SER A 85 14.56 9.09 19.45
N ASN A 86 14.84 10.17 20.21
CA ASN A 86 16.13 10.87 20.17
C ASN A 86 17.17 10.26 21.14
N GLU A 87 16.81 9.18 21.86
CA GLU A 87 17.64 8.69 22.97
C GLU A 87 18.78 7.76 22.54
N ASN A 88 18.76 7.25 21.31
CA ASN A 88 19.86 6.47 20.73
C ASN A 88 20.29 7.09 19.40
N LEU A 89 21.58 6.98 19.07
CA LEU A 89 22.22 7.50 17.85
C LEU A 89 21.61 6.98 16.52
N ASP A 90 20.64 6.07 16.60
CA ASP A 90 19.91 5.51 15.48
C ASP A 90 18.49 6.10 15.44
N ASP A 91 18.25 6.99 14.47
CA ASP A 91 16.94 7.59 14.20
C ASP A 91 15.89 6.48 14.02
N SER A 92 14.97 6.40 14.97
CA SER A 92 13.99 5.31 15.09
C SER A 92 12.62 5.84 15.47
N VAL A 93 11.60 5.12 15.04
CA VAL A 93 10.19 5.43 15.28
C VAL A 93 9.51 4.28 15.98
N LEU A 94 8.47 4.60 16.76
CA LEU A 94 7.50 3.63 17.19
C LEU A 94 6.62 3.26 15.99
N PHE A 95 6.88 2.08 15.43
CA PHE A 95 6.08 1.49 14.37
C PHE A 95 4.97 0.64 14.99
N THR A 96 3.73 1.02 14.72
CA THR A 96 2.54 0.37 15.29
C THR A 96 1.71 -0.26 14.17
N VAL A 97 1.28 -1.50 14.41
CA VAL A 97 0.38 -2.25 13.54
C VAL A 97 -0.84 -2.68 14.32
N LYS A 98 -2.02 -2.43 13.76
CA LYS A 98 -3.27 -2.88 14.36
C LYS A 98 -4.12 -3.56 13.31
N ILE A 99 -4.62 -4.74 13.63
CA ILE A 99 -5.47 -5.51 12.73
C ILE A 99 -6.86 -5.56 13.36
N SER A 100 -7.83 -4.88 12.74
CA SER A 100 -9.22 -4.96 13.15
C SER A 100 -9.97 -5.97 12.29
N ASN A 101 -10.71 -6.84 12.98
CA ASN A 101 -11.73 -7.70 12.38
C ASN A 101 -11.21 -8.72 11.33
N TRP A 102 -9.97 -9.21 11.49
CA TRP A 102 -9.44 -10.25 10.61
C TRP A 102 -9.95 -11.62 11.01
N ASN A 103 -10.48 -12.39 10.07
CA ASN A 103 -10.91 -13.76 10.28
C ASN A 103 -9.71 -14.74 10.29
N SER A 104 -8.68 -14.42 11.07
CA SER A 104 -7.47 -15.22 11.25
C SER A 104 -7.41 -15.64 12.71
N ASP A 105 -6.70 -16.72 13.00
CA ASP A 105 -6.48 -17.23 14.36
C ASP A 105 -5.74 -16.23 15.30
N LEU A 106 -5.52 -14.98 14.87
CA LEU A 106 -5.02 -13.87 15.67
C LEU A 106 -6.16 -13.30 16.53
N GLN A 107 -5.89 -13.08 17.82
CA GLN A 107 -6.88 -12.50 18.72
C GLN A 107 -7.30 -11.12 18.21
N TYR A 108 -8.61 -10.94 18.03
CA TYR A 108 -9.23 -9.66 17.68
C TYR A 108 -8.66 -8.50 18.51
N GLY A 109 -8.29 -7.40 17.84
CA GLY A 109 -7.77 -6.21 18.52
C GLY A 109 -6.29 -6.31 18.94
N THR A 110 -5.52 -7.24 18.37
CA THR A 110 -4.07 -7.27 18.56
C THR A 110 -3.44 -6.02 17.94
N GLU A 111 -2.79 -5.25 18.79
CA GLU A 111 -1.95 -4.12 18.43
C GLU A 111 -0.49 -4.50 18.72
N LEU A 112 0.36 -4.34 17.73
CA LEU A 112 1.79 -4.63 17.81
C LEU A 112 2.55 -3.32 17.76
N HIS A 113 3.50 -3.16 18.67
CA HIS A 113 4.35 -1.99 18.76
C HIS A 113 5.81 -2.42 18.70
N GLN A 114 6.58 -1.79 17.82
CA GLN A 114 7.99 -2.09 17.63
C GLN A 114 8.76 -0.81 17.34
N GLU A 115 9.84 -0.58 18.08
CA GLU A 115 10.82 0.43 17.66
C GLU A 115 11.56 -0.08 16.42
N MET A 116 11.50 0.70 15.34
CA MET A 116 12.14 0.38 14.07
C MET A 116 13.01 1.54 13.59
N PRO A 117 14.23 1.29 13.08
CA PRO A 117 15.05 2.33 12.48
C PRO A 117 14.35 2.95 11.26
N VAL A 118 14.39 4.27 11.15
CA VAL A 118 13.82 5.02 10.02
C VAL A 118 14.44 4.53 8.70
N ALA A 119 15.76 4.35 8.68
CA ALA A 119 16.48 3.85 7.51
C ALA A 119 16.04 2.43 7.08
N TYR A 120 15.60 1.58 8.02
CA TYR A 120 15.07 0.25 7.70
C TYR A 120 13.72 0.38 6.99
N LEU A 121 12.79 1.15 7.57
CA LEU A 121 11.46 1.35 7.01
C LEU A 121 11.53 2.00 5.62
N MET A 122 12.36 3.03 5.46
CA MET A 122 12.61 3.66 4.16
C MET A 122 13.09 2.65 3.12
N TYR A 123 14.06 1.80 3.45
CA TYR A 123 14.55 0.75 2.56
C TYR A 123 13.44 -0.24 2.15
N VAL A 124 12.57 -0.64 3.09
CA VAL A 124 11.45 -1.54 2.79
C VAL A 124 10.48 -0.91 1.78
N PHE A 125 10.13 0.37 1.96
CA PHE A 125 9.25 1.09 1.04
C PHE A 125 9.88 1.31 -0.33
N GLU A 126 11.13 1.79 -0.40
CA GLU A 126 11.86 1.97 -1.67
C GLU A 126 11.96 0.67 -2.46
N LYS A 127 12.28 -0.42 -1.76
CA LYS A 127 12.34 -1.75 -2.38
C LYS A 127 10.97 -2.14 -2.94
N PHE A 128 9.90 -1.96 -2.18
CA PHE A 128 8.54 -2.25 -2.63
C PHE A 128 8.15 -1.42 -3.86
N PHE A 129 8.38 -0.10 -3.85
CA PHE A 129 8.08 0.78 -4.99
C PHE A 129 8.86 0.35 -6.24
N SER A 130 10.14 0.00 -6.07
CA SER A 130 10.95 -0.54 -7.16
C SER A 130 10.42 -1.87 -7.67
N GLU A 131 10.03 -2.81 -6.81
CA GLU A 131 9.46 -4.10 -7.22
C GLU A 131 8.15 -3.92 -7.98
N LEU A 132 7.29 -2.98 -7.54
CA LEU A 132 6.03 -2.65 -8.22
C LEU A 132 6.26 -2.09 -9.62
N LEU A 133 7.17 -1.11 -9.78
CA LEU A 133 7.52 -0.50 -11.07
C LEU A 133 8.08 -1.49 -12.10
N HIS A 134 8.78 -2.54 -11.65
CA HIS A 134 9.44 -3.51 -12.53
C HIS A 134 8.64 -4.81 -12.68
N HIS A 135 7.49 -4.95 -12.03
CA HIS A 135 6.73 -6.18 -12.08
C HIS A 135 6.09 -6.36 -13.48
N PRO A 136 6.05 -7.59 -14.04
CA PRO A 136 5.63 -7.83 -15.43
C PRO A 136 4.24 -7.33 -15.79
N ASP A 137 3.32 -7.33 -14.82
CA ASP A 137 1.95 -6.86 -15.01
C ASP A 137 1.78 -5.35 -14.78
N PHE A 138 2.84 -4.53 -14.73
CA PHE A 138 2.72 -3.08 -14.45
C PHE A 138 1.99 -2.31 -15.57
N PRO A 139 1.10 -1.35 -15.25
CA PRO A 139 0.63 -0.92 -13.92
C PRO A 139 -0.54 -1.75 -13.36
N PHE A 140 -0.93 -2.83 -14.02
CA PHE A 140 -2.12 -3.64 -13.76
C PHE A 140 -1.95 -4.73 -12.71
N GLN A 141 -0.89 -4.67 -11.89
CA GLN A 141 -0.86 -5.48 -10.69
C GLN A 141 -1.99 -5.03 -9.78
N TYR A 142 -2.42 -5.94 -8.92
CA TYR A 142 -3.29 -5.56 -7.83
C TYR A 142 -2.39 -5.27 -6.61
N PRO A 143 -2.43 -4.07 -5.99
CA PRO A 143 -3.53 -3.09 -5.93
C PRO A 143 -4.02 -2.55 -7.26
N CYS A 144 -5.30 -2.78 -7.58
CA CYS A 144 -5.86 -2.38 -8.86
C CYS A 144 -5.58 -0.90 -9.09
N PHE A 145 -4.75 -0.62 -10.08
CA PHE A 145 -4.39 0.71 -10.52
C PHE A 145 -5.61 1.65 -10.71
N SER A 146 -6.76 1.11 -11.09
CA SER A 146 -8.02 1.82 -11.25
C SER A 146 -8.80 2.10 -9.99
N GLU A 147 -8.58 1.33 -8.94
CA GLU A 147 -9.27 1.50 -7.64
C GLU A 147 -8.64 2.63 -6.83
N THR A 148 -7.56 3.24 -7.34
CA THR A 148 -7.00 4.48 -6.81
C THR A 148 -8.11 5.52 -6.67
N ALA A 149 -8.37 5.99 -5.45
CA ALA A 149 -9.32 7.07 -5.18
C ALA A 149 -8.83 8.43 -5.72
N SER A 150 -8.86 8.60 -7.04
CA SER A 150 -8.42 9.80 -7.77
C SER A 150 -9.44 10.21 -8.84
N PRO A 151 -9.41 11.47 -9.32
CA PRO A 151 -10.29 11.91 -10.40
C PRO A 151 -10.16 11.04 -11.66
N GLN A 152 -8.94 10.61 -11.99
CA GLN A 152 -8.66 9.78 -13.16
C GLN A 152 -9.09 8.33 -12.94
N GLY A 153 -8.94 7.78 -11.72
CA GLY A 153 -9.45 6.46 -11.35
C GLY A 153 -10.98 6.38 -11.51
N ILE A 154 -11.68 7.37 -10.96
CA ILE A 154 -13.15 7.51 -11.10
C ILE A 154 -13.56 7.65 -12.58
N ALA A 155 -12.83 8.47 -13.35
CA ALA A 155 -13.13 8.66 -14.77
C ALA A 155 -12.88 7.39 -15.60
N VAL A 156 -11.86 6.62 -15.25
CA VAL A 156 -11.60 5.30 -15.81
C VAL A 156 -12.80 4.41 -15.50
N GLU A 157 -13.13 4.17 -14.22
CA GLU A 157 -14.25 3.30 -13.83
C GLU A 157 -15.58 3.65 -14.53
N ALA A 158 -15.90 4.95 -14.64
CA ALA A 158 -17.11 5.40 -15.35
C ALA A 158 -17.11 5.04 -16.85
N GLU A 159 -15.96 5.06 -17.54
CA GLU A 159 -15.86 4.61 -18.93
C GLU A 159 -16.01 3.09 -19.06
N PHE A 160 -15.62 2.34 -18.02
CA PHE A 160 -15.78 0.90 -17.95
C PHE A 160 -17.24 0.51 -17.74
N GLU A 161 -17.91 1.10 -16.76
CA GLU A 161 -19.33 0.86 -16.49
C GLU A 161 -20.18 1.07 -17.75
N LYS A 162 -19.96 2.17 -18.49
CA LYS A 162 -20.67 2.45 -19.77
C LYS A 162 -20.52 1.33 -20.80
N LYS A 163 -19.35 0.68 -20.88
CA LYS A 163 -19.13 -0.41 -21.85
C LYS A 163 -19.91 -1.67 -21.47
N TYR A 164 -20.03 -1.95 -20.18
CA TYR A 164 -20.62 -3.20 -19.69
C TYR A 164 -22.11 -3.10 -19.34
N GLU A 165 -22.65 -1.90 -19.08
CA GLU A 165 -24.06 -1.65 -18.72
C GLU A 165 -25.06 -2.35 -19.67
N ASN A 166 -24.69 -2.51 -20.94
CA ASN A 166 -25.57 -3.08 -21.97
C ASN A 166 -25.31 -4.56 -22.27
N MET A 167 -24.35 -5.21 -21.59
CA MET A 167 -23.90 -6.57 -21.93
C MET A 167 -24.59 -7.70 -21.16
N ASN A 168 -25.41 -7.38 -20.15
CA ASN A 168 -26.17 -8.33 -19.33
C ASN A 168 -25.34 -9.55 -18.86
N LEU A 169 -24.15 -9.26 -18.31
CA LEU A 169 -23.18 -10.26 -17.88
C LEU A 169 -23.52 -10.80 -16.49
N SER A 170 -23.29 -12.10 -16.25
CA SER A 170 -23.24 -12.63 -14.88
C SER A 170 -22.04 -12.03 -14.12
N ASN A 171 -22.13 -11.81 -12.80
CA ASN A 171 -21.04 -11.27 -11.99
C ASN A 171 -19.67 -11.92 -12.24
N ALA A 172 -19.59 -13.26 -12.29
CA ALA A 172 -18.33 -13.96 -12.54
C ALA A 172 -17.71 -13.64 -13.92
N LYS A 173 -18.56 -13.40 -14.93
CA LYS A 173 -18.13 -13.04 -16.28
C LYS A 173 -17.79 -11.55 -16.38
N TYR A 174 -18.50 -10.71 -15.63
CA TYR A 174 -18.15 -9.30 -15.45
C TYR A 174 -16.74 -9.17 -14.86
N ILE A 175 -16.49 -9.77 -13.68
CA ILE A 175 -15.19 -9.72 -12.99
C ILE A 175 -14.05 -10.21 -13.89
N LYS A 176 -14.26 -11.31 -14.61
CA LYS A 176 -13.22 -11.85 -15.51
C LYS A 176 -12.92 -10.90 -16.69
N LEU A 177 -13.96 -10.32 -17.29
CA LEU A 177 -13.80 -9.40 -18.42
C LEU A 177 -13.22 -8.06 -17.98
N ASP A 178 -13.64 -7.57 -16.81
CA ASP A 178 -13.11 -6.40 -16.16
C ASP A 178 -11.60 -6.57 -15.92
N LYS A 179 -11.21 -7.59 -15.16
CA LYS A 179 -9.79 -7.93 -14.90
C LYS A 179 -8.94 -8.07 -16.17
N GLN A 180 -9.47 -8.71 -17.22
CA GLN A 180 -8.76 -8.85 -18.50
C GLN A 180 -8.63 -7.50 -19.23
N PHE A 181 -9.71 -6.73 -19.30
CA PHE A 181 -9.72 -5.45 -20.00
C PHE A 181 -8.86 -4.42 -19.27
N MET A 182 -8.92 -4.37 -17.94
CA MET A 182 -8.04 -3.52 -17.14
C MET A 182 -6.58 -3.79 -17.47
N ARG A 183 -6.17 -5.06 -17.51
CA ARG A 183 -4.80 -5.46 -17.84
C ARG A 183 -4.39 -5.14 -19.28
N GLU A 184 -5.29 -5.34 -20.24
CA GLU A 184 -4.94 -5.29 -21.66
C GLU A 184 -5.17 -3.92 -22.29
N HIS A 185 -6.04 -3.09 -21.71
CA HIS A 185 -6.70 -2.03 -22.49
C HIS A 185 -6.94 -0.70 -21.74
N ILE A 186 -6.62 -0.55 -20.45
CA ILE A 186 -6.87 0.74 -19.74
C ILE A 186 -6.15 1.91 -20.42
N THR A 187 -4.89 1.73 -20.80
CA THR A 187 -4.02 2.79 -21.31
C THR A 187 -4.13 2.97 -22.82
N GLU A 188 -4.69 1.98 -23.51
CA GLU A 188 -4.84 2.00 -24.96
C GLU A 188 -6.16 2.63 -25.40
N PHE A 189 -7.18 2.68 -24.52
CA PHE A 189 -8.53 3.10 -24.89
C PHE A 189 -9.01 4.40 -24.23
N THR A 190 -8.36 4.91 -23.17
CA THR A 190 -8.78 6.17 -22.53
C THR A 190 -7.59 7.09 -22.20
N GLU A 191 -7.76 8.39 -22.47
CA GLU A 191 -6.77 9.43 -22.11
C GLU A 191 -6.58 9.55 -20.59
N CYS A 192 -7.65 9.29 -19.81
CA CYS A 192 -7.59 9.24 -18.36
C CYS A 192 -6.76 8.05 -17.84
N GLY A 193 -6.80 6.89 -18.51
CA GLY A 193 -6.01 5.72 -18.13
C GLY A 193 -4.51 5.93 -18.32
N GLU A 194 -4.09 6.53 -19.43
CA GLU A 194 -2.68 6.88 -19.65
C GLU A 194 -2.21 8.00 -18.69
N THR A 195 -3.08 8.97 -18.38
CA THR A 195 -2.79 10.01 -17.39
C THR A 195 -2.56 9.41 -16.01
N LEU A 196 -3.48 8.57 -15.53
CA LEU A 196 -3.38 7.91 -14.23
C LEU A 196 -2.09 7.07 -14.13
N LYS A 197 -1.66 6.43 -15.23
CA LYS A 197 -0.45 5.59 -15.28
C LYS A 197 0.78 6.44 -15.08
N ASN A 198 0.86 7.56 -15.78
CA ASN A 198 1.98 8.47 -15.67
C ASN A 198 2.03 9.15 -14.29
N GLU A 199 0.88 9.48 -13.71
CA GLU A 199 0.78 9.95 -12.33
C GLU A 199 1.27 8.89 -11.32
N PHE A 200 0.88 7.63 -11.50
CA PHE A 200 1.31 6.52 -10.63
C PHE A 200 2.82 6.24 -10.76
N ILE A 201 3.37 6.25 -11.98
CA ILE A 201 4.82 6.15 -12.20
C ILE A 201 5.55 7.30 -11.48
N THR A 202 5.10 8.53 -11.70
CA THR A 202 5.69 9.73 -11.10
C THR A 202 5.64 9.63 -9.58
N MET A 203 4.53 9.18 -9.01
CA MET A 203 4.38 8.98 -7.57
C MET A 203 5.41 8.00 -7.02
N LEU A 204 5.65 6.88 -7.69
CA LEU A 204 6.61 5.86 -7.25
C LEU A 204 8.08 6.26 -7.47
N THR A 205 8.37 7.12 -8.46
CA THR A 205 9.74 7.55 -8.78
C THR A 205 10.15 8.82 -8.06
N GLU A 206 9.23 9.76 -7.89
CA GLU A 206 9.45 11.04 -7.20
C GLU A 206 9.04 11.00 -5.74
N TYR A 207 8.40 9.91 -5.31
CA TYR A 207 7.83 9.73 -3.98
C TYR A 207 6.87 10.86 -3.64
N LYS A 208 5.93 11.18 -4.54
CA LYS A 208 4.96 12.27 -4.38
C LYS A 208 3.57 11.82 -4.79
N VAL A 209 2.63 11.83 -3.84
CA VAL A 209 1.23 11.58 -4.17
C VAL A 209 0.65 12.78 -4.93
N PRO A 210 0.02 12.60 -6.09
CA PRO A 210 -0.59 13.70 -6.85
C PRO A 210 -1.74 14.36 -6.09
N ASP A 211 -1.92 15.66 -6.31
CA ASP A 211 -3.02 16.41 -5.71
C ASP A 211 -4.38 15.87 -6.15
N GLY A 212 -5.36 15.83 -5.23
CA GLY A 212 -6.71 15.36 -5.53
C GLY A 212 -6.92 13.85 -5.36
N TRP A 213 -5.84 13.09 -5.15
CA TRP A 213 -5.93 11.69 -4.74
C TRP A 213 -6.33 11.64 -3.28
N THR A 214 -7.18 10.70 -2.88
CA THR A 214 -7.60 10.55 -1.48
C THR A 214 -6.82 9.42 -0.82
N ILE A 215 -6.26 9.70 0.36
CA ILE A 215 -5.63 8.71 1.23
C ILE A 215 -6.54 8.48 2.43
N LEU A 216 -6.82 7.22 2.73
CA LEU A 216 -7.60 6.83 3.90
C LEU A 216 -6.71 6.76 5.14
N ARG A 217 -7.04 7.57 6.16
CA ARG A 217 -6.32 7.61 7.43
C ARG A 217 -7.24 7.34 8.60
N GLU A 218 -6.69 6.81 9.69
CA GLU A 218 -7.47 6.63 10.92
C GLU A 218 -7.89 7.99 11.47
N SER A 219 -7.04 9.01 11.31
CA SER A 219 -7.37 10.40 11.65
C SER A 219 -8.42 11.07 10.74
N GLY A 220 -8.86 10.40 9.67
CA GLY A 220 -9.77 10.93 8.65
C GLY A 220 -9.11 11.10 7.28
N PRO A 221 -9.88 11.00 6.18
CA PRO A 221 -9.34 11.02 4.83
C PRO A 221 -8.60 12.33 4.51
N GLU A 222 -7.53 12.22 3.72
CA GLU A 222 -6.68 13.31 3.28
C GLU A 222 -6.65 13.37 1.75
N THR A 223 -7.00 14.50 1.15
CA THR A 223 -7.04 14.66 -0.32
C THR A 223 -5.98 15.63 -0.86
N LYS A 224 -5.30 16.33 0.05
CA LYS A 224 -4.24 17.29 -0.27
C LYS A 224 -2.99 16.90 0.48
N HIS A 225 -1.99 16.46 -0.27
CA HIS A 225 -0.77 15.85 0.28
C HIS A 225 0.35 16.86 0.36
N ASP A 226 0.04 18.08 0.84
CA ASP A 226 0.97 19.21 0.88
C ASP A 226 2.33 18.73 1.38
N ILE A 227 3.26 18.62 0.44
CA ILE A 227 4.65 18.39 0.74
C ILE A 227 5.14 19.76 1.21
N PHE A 228 5.37 19.84 2.51
CA PHE A 228 6.03 20.94 3.19
C PHE A 228 7.06 21.68 2.34
#